data_AF-A0A358EP21-F1
#
_entry.id   AF-A0A358EP21-F1
#
_cell.length_a   1.000
_cell.length_b   1.000
_cell.length_c   1.000
_cell.angle_alpha   90.00
_cell.angle_beta   90.00
_cell.angle_gamma   90.00
#
_symmetry.space_group_name_H-M   'P 1'
#
loop_
_entity.id
_entity.type
_entity.pdbx_description
1 polymer ?
#
loop_
_entity_poly.entity_id
_entity_poly.type
_entity_poly.pdbx_seq_one_letter_code
_entity_poly.pdbx_strand_id
1 'polypeptide(L)' 'MEAGSFVKPLLEETGKVIVGQSYLMERLVISLLANGHVLLEGVPGLAKTLA' A
#
# COMPACT_ATOMS: atom_id res chain seq x y z
N MET A 1 19.41 10.05 9.95
CA MET A 1 18.31 9.66 9.03
C MET A 1 17.03 9.69 9.82
N GLU A 2 16.01 10.38 9.33
CA GLU A 2 14.68 10.34 9.95
C GLU A 2 14.02 8.98 9.65
N ALA A 3 13.43 8.36 10.67
CA ALA A 3 12.76 7.08 10.52
C ALA A 3 11.57 7.23 9.54
N GLY A 4 11.45 6.30 8.59
CA GLY A 4 10.33 6.31 7.63
C GLY A 4 10.53 7.19 6.38
N SER A 5 11.71 7.79 6.18
CA SER A 5 12.02 8.59 4.97
C SER A 5 11.81 7.84 3.64
N PHE A 6 11.84 6.50 3.64
CA PHE A 6 11.60 5.67 2.46
C PHE A 6 10.11 5.45 2.13
N VAL A 7 9.19 5.76 3.06
CA VAL A 7 7.75 5.45 2.90
C VAL A 7 7.13 6.30 1.79
N LYS A 8 7.44 7.60 1.76
CA LYS A 8 6.95 8.51 0.72
C LYS A 8 7.37 8.10 -0.69
N PRO A 9 8.67 7.89 -1.01
CA PRO A 9 9.07 7.46 -2.34
C PRO A 9 8.52 6.08 -2.71
N LEU A 10 8.37 5.16 -1.75
CA LEU A 10 7.73 3.86 -1.99
C LEU A 10 6.28 4.02 -2.47
N LEU A 11 5.48 4.85 -1.80
CA LEU A 11 4.09 5.11 -2.16
C LEU A 11 3.96 5.86 -3.50
N GLU A 12 4.89 6.79 -3.78
CA GLU A 12 4.95 7.50 -5.06
C GLU A 12 5.22 6.53 -6.24
N GLU A 13 6.14 5.59 -6.07
CA GLU A 13 6.44 4.58 -7.10
C GLU A 13 5.28 3.61 -7.32
N THR A 14 4.61 3.15 -6.25
CA THR A 14 3.44 2.26 -6.39
C THR A 14 2.23 2.97 -7.01
N GLY A 15 2.07 4.28 -6.77
CA GLY A 15 1.03 5.10 -7.39
C GLY A 15 1.09 5.21 -8.91
N LYS A 16 2.23 4.84 -9.54
CA LYS A 16 2.35 4.79 -11.01
C LYS A 16 1.59 3.62 -11.63
N VAL A 17 1.35 2.56 -10.87
CA VAL A 17 0.65 1.34 -11.33
C VAL A 17 -0.72 1.22 -10.69
N ILE A 18 -0.84 1.62 -9.42
CA ILE A 18 -2.07 1.46 -8.63
C ILE A 18 -2.73 2.84 -8.46
N VAL A 19 -3.82 3.06 -9.18
CA VAL A 19 -4.55 4.34 -9.18
C VAL A 19 -5.77 4.27 -8.26
N GLY A 20 -5.99 5.32 -7.46
CA GLY A 20 -7.20 5.48 -6.65
C GLY A 20 -7.26 4.64 -5.36
N GLN A 21 -6.15 3.99 -4.98
CA GLN A 21 -6.07 3.10 -3.81
C GLN A 21 -5.10 3.58 -2.72
N SER A 22 -4.84 4.89 -2.60
CA SER A 22 -3.86 5.45 -1.66
C SER A 22 -4.07 4.96 -0.22
N TYR A 23 -5.33 4.91 0.22
CA TYR A 23 -5.68 4.47 1.57
C TYR A 23 -5.43 2.98 1.81
N LEU A 24 -5.56 2.14 0.78
CA LEU A 24 -5.19 0.73 0.87
C LEU A 24 -3.66 0.57 0.95
N MET A 25 -2.92 1.29 0.08
CA MET A 25 -1.46 1.23 0.03
C MET A 25 -0.81 1.59 1.36
N GLU A 26 -1.27 2.67 2.00
CA GLU A 26 -0.77 3.09 3.31
C GLU A 26 -0.89 1.97 4.36
N ARG A 27 -2.02 1.26 4.39
CA ARG A 27 -2.26 0.19 5.36
C ARG A 27 -1.46 -1.07 5.07
N LEU A 28 -1.22 -1.39 3.81
CA LEU A 28 -0.34 -2.48 3.42
C LEU A 28 1.09 -2.21 3.92
N VAL A 29 1.59 -0.98 3.74
CA VAL A 29 2.89 -0.57 4.28
C VAL A 29 2.91 -0.62 5.80
N ILE A 30 1.88 -0.12 6.48
CA ILE A 30 1.77 -0.18 7.95
C ILE A 30 1.79 -1.64 8.43
N SER A 31 0.98 -2.51 7.81
CA SER A 31 0.92 -3.92 8.17
C SER A 31 2.27 -4.61 7.95
N LEU A 32 2.93 -4.34 6.84
CA LEU A 32 4.25 -4.90 6.54
C LEU A 32 5.28 -4.50 7.61
N LEU A 33 5.34 -3.22 7.95
CA LEU A 33 6.29 -2.70 8.94
C LEU A 33 5.98 -3.18 10.37
N ALA A 34 4.71 -3.44 10.67
CA ALA A 34 4.27 -3.93 11.97
C ALA A 34 4.29 -5.47 12.09
N ASN A 35 4.66 -6.22 11.05
CA ASN A 35 4.42 -7.67 10.95
C ASN A 35 2.95 -8.05 11.22
N GLY A 36 2.03 -7.19 10.80
CA GLY A 36 0.59 -7.42 10.86
C GLY A 36 0.07 -8.24 9.69
N HIS A 37 -1.23 -8.57 9.75
CA HIS A 37 -1.94 -9.25 8.69
C HIS A 37 -3.08 -8.36 8.15
N VAL A 38 -3.32 -8.42 6.85
CA VAL A 38 -4.41 -7.71 6.17
C VAL A 38 -5.26 -8.71 5.39
N LEU A 39 -6.58 -8.58 5.51
CA LEU A 39 -7.54 -9.25 4.64
C LEU A 39 -8.06 -8.23 3.62
N LEU A 40 -7.90 -8.54 2.33
CA LEU A 40 -8.34 -7.68 1.23
C LEU A 40 -9.71 -8.15 0.71
N GLU A 41 -10.77 -7.51 1.20
CA GLU A 41 -12.14 -7.77 0.76
C GLU A 41 -12.66 -6.68 -0.19
N GLY A 42 -13.43 -7.07 -1.21
CA GLY A 42 -14.02 -6.14 -2.19
C GLY A 42 -14.59 -6.87 -3.41
N VAL A 43 -15.21 -6.15 -4.33
CA VAL A 43 -15.70 -6.72 -5.61
C VAL A 43 -14.54 -6.90 -6.62
N PRO A 44 -14.66 -7.79 -7.64
CA PRO A 44 -13.62 -7.98 -8.65
C PRO A 44 -13.28 -6.67 -9.39
N GLY A 45 -12.01 -6.49 -9.79
CA GLY A 45 -11.58 -5.35 -10.62
C GLY A 45 -11.03 -4.12 -9.87
N LEU A 46 -10.93 -4.15 -8.54
CA LEU A 46 -10.41 -3.04 -7.72
C LEU A 46 -8.89 -3.07 -7.50
N ALA A 47 -8.13 -3.58 -8.46
CA ALA A 47 -6.66 -3.73 -8.38
C ALA A 47 -6.13 -4.60 -7.22
N LYS A 48 -6.98 -5.46 -6.62
CA LYS A 48 -6.63 -6.35 -5.48
C LYS A 48 -5.48 -7.35 -5.73
N THR A 49 -5.11 -7.58 -6.99
CA THR A 49 -4.02 -8.47 -7.39
C THR A 49 -2.75 -7.74 -7.85
N LEU A 50 -2.83 -6.42 -8.05
CA LEU A 50 -1.69 -5.57 -8.40
C LEU A 50 -1.11 -4.84 -7.18
N ALA A 51 -1.80 -4.91 -6.04
CA ALA A 51 -1.39 -4.37 -4.75
C ALA A 51 -0.55 -5.37 -3.93
#